data_AF-A0A2N0QU87-F1
#
_entry.id   AF-A0A2N0QU87-F1
#
_cell.length_a   1.000
_cell.length_b   1.000
_cell.length_c   1.000
_cell.angle_alpha   90.00
_cell.angle_beta   90.00
_cell.angle_gamma   90.00
#
_symmetry.space_group_name_H-M   'P 1'
#
loop_
_entity.id
_entity.type
_entity.pdbx_description
1 polymer ?
#
loop_
_entity_poly.entity_id
_entity_poly.type
_entity_poly.pdbx_seq_one_letter_code
_entity_poly.pdbx_strand_id
1 'polypeptide(L)' 'LYDNKILFWSVFGGLLTAIPTFYIPELNSKVFKQLGIGYEWGLIVGAVIIFEIFVEVYKFMKRRYLK' A
#
# COMPACT_ATOMS: atom_id res chain seq x y z
N LEU A 1 -13.53 8.02 10.38
CA LEU A 1 -12.20 7.45 10.01
C LEU A 1 -12.14 5.91 10.18
N TYR A 2 -13.06 5.31 10.95
CA TYR A 2 -13.20 3.84 11.09
C TYR A 2 -14.65 3.36 10.94
N ASP A 3 -15.49 4.11 10.23
CA ASP A 3 -16.92 3.77 10.07
C ASP A 3 -17.11 2.50 9.25
N ASN A 4 -16.17 2.22 8.33
CA ASN A 4 -16.15 0.99 7.54
C ASN A 4 -15.04 0.04 8.00
N LYS A 5 -15.38 -0.79 8.98
CA LYS A 5 -14.48 -1.83 9.52
C LYS A 5 -14.11 -2.88 8.47
N ILE A 6 -15.01 -3.20 7.53
CA ILE A 6 -14.74 -4.17 6.47
C ILE A 6 -13.63 -3.64 5.55
N LEU A 7 -13.72 -2.38 5.15
CA LEU A 7 -12.68 -1.76 4.31
C LEU A 7 -11.31 -1.83 4.99
N PHE A 8 -11.24 -1.50 6.28
CA PHE A 8 -9.99 -1.60 7.04
C PHE A 8 -9.41 -3.01 7.03
N TRP A 9 -10.24 -4.02 7.34
CA TRP A 9 -9.79 -5.42 7.34
C TRP A 9 -9.42 -5.94 5.95
N SER A 10 -10.11 -5.52 4.89
CA SER A 10 -9.77 -5.89 3.51
C SER A 10 -8.42 -5.34 3.09
N VAL A 11 -8.12 -4.08 3.41
CA VAL A 11 -6.81 -3.46 3.13
C VAL A 11 -5.71 -4.15 3.93
N PHE A 12 -5.96 -4.40 5.22
CA PHE A 12 -5.00 -5.07 6.09
C PHE A 12 -4.71 -6.51 5.65
N GLY A 13 -5.75 -7.25 5.25
CA GLY A 13 -5.63 -8.59 4.67
C GLY A 13 -4.77 -8.57 3.40
N GLY A 14 -5.02 -7.64 2.48
CA GLY A 14 -4.21 -7.46 1.28
C GLY A 14 -2.73 -7.20 1.60
N LEU A 15 -2.44 -6.32 2.56
CA LEU A 15 -1.07 -6.02 2.99
C LEU A 15 -0.37 -7.28 3.55
N LEU A 16 -1.05 -8.04 4.41
CA LEU A 16 -0.49 -9.26 4.99
C LEU A 16 -0.23 -10.33 3.94
N THR A 17 -1.09 -10.46 2.92
CA THR A 17 -0.88 -11.45 1.85
C THR A 17 0.34 -11.15 0.99
N ALA A 18 0.79 -9.90 0.93
CA ALA A 18 1.97 -9.52 0.17
C ALA A 18 3.27 -9.98 0.86
N ILE A 19 3.34 -9.97 2.20
CA ILE A 19 4.55 -10.32 2.98
C ILE A 19 5.11 -11.72 2.61
N PRO A 20 4.29 -12.80 2.54
CA PRO A 20 4.72 -14.12 2.09
C PRO A 20 5.45 -14.13 0.75
N THR A 21 5.05 -13.27 -0.19
CA THR A 21 5.51 -13.33 -1.59
C THR A 21 7.01 -13.03 -1.74
N PHE A 22 7.61 -12.28 -0.83
CA PHE A 22 9.04 -11.92 -0.89
C PHE A 22 9.90 -12.71 0.11
N TYR A 23 9.31 -13.20 1.21
CA TYR A 23 10.07 -13.83 2.31
C TYR A 23 9.95 -15.36 2.38
N ILE A 24 8.92 -15.97 1.80
CA ILE A 24 8.80 -17.44 1.79
C ILE A 24 9.64 -18.03 0.64
N PRO A 25 10.61 -18.92 0.95
CA PRO A 25 11.38 -19.63 -0.07
C PRO A 25 10.45 -20.42 -1.01
N GLU A 26 10.84 -20.57 -2.27
CA GLU A 26 10.05 -21.15 -3.37
C GLU A 26 8.92 -20.25 -3.91
N LEU A 27 8.14 -19.58 -3.06
CA LEU A 27 7.18 -18.58 -3.52
C LEU A 27 7.89 -17.40 -4.20
N ASN A 28 8.93 -16.89 -3.54
CA ASN A 28 9.66 -15.72 -4.00
C ASN A 28 10.46 -15.97 -5.29
N SER A 29 11.03 -17.17 -5.48
CA SER A 29 11.95 -17.47 -6.58
C SER A 29 11.29 -18.22 -7.75
N LYS A 30 10.32 -19.10 -7.48
CA LYS A 30 9.68 -19.92 -8.53
C LYS A 30 8.37 -19.34 -9.04
N VAL A 31 7.57 -18.69 -8.17
CA VAL A 31 6.24 -18.17 -8.53
C VAL A 31 6.30 -16.67 -8.87
N PHE A 32 6.69 -15.84 -7.88
CA PHE A 32 6.64 -14.39 -8.01
C PHE A 32 7.92 -13.78 -8.60
N LYS A 33 9.04 -14.51 -8.55
CA LYS A 33 10.36 -14.09 -9.06
C LYS A 33 10.81 -12.73 -8.48
N GLN A 34 10.48 -12.48 -7.23
CA GLN A 34 10.79 -11.24 -6.52
C GLN A 34 11.61 -11.58 -5.27
N LEU A 35 12.81 -11.02 -5.15
CA LEU A 35 13.65 -11.22 -3.98
C LEU A 35 13.18 -10.37 -2.79
N GLY A 36 13.66 -10.73 -1.60
CA GLY A 36 13.35 -10.01 -0.36
C GLY A 36 13.72 -8.54 -0.44
N ILE A 37 12.83 -7.70 0.09
CA ILE A 37 12.97 -6.24 0.14
C ILE A 37 13.75 -5.87 1.41
N GLY A 38 14.82 -5.10 1.27
CA GLY A 38 15.66 -4.60 2.35
C GLY A 38 15.44 -3.11 2.59
N TYR A 39 16.36 -2.27 2.13
CA TYR A 39 16.27 -0.80 2.31
C TYR A 39 15.16 -0.18 1.44
N GLU A 40 14.70 -0.88 0.41
CA GLU A 40 13.70 -0.42 -0.55
C GLU A 40 12.32 -0.23 0.11
N TRP A 41 12.09 -0.80 1.30
CA TRP A 41 10.93 -0.47 2.14
C TRP A 41 10.81 1.03 2.41
N GLY A 42 11.92 1.74 2.55
CA GLY A 42 11.91 3.20 2.71
C GLY A 42 11.32 3.92 1.48
N LEU A 43 11.64 3.45 0.27
CA LEU A 43 11.08 3.99 -0.97
C LEU A 43 9.58 3.68 -1.09
N ILE A 44 9.17 2.48 -0.71
CA ILE A 44 7.75 2.07 -0.74
C ILE A 44 6.93 2.96 0.20
N VAL A 45 7.38 3.12 1.45
CA VAL A 45 6.71 3.98 2.44
C VAL A 45 6.70 5.44 1.97
N GLY A 46 7.80 5.94 1.41
CA GLY A 46 7.87 7.28 0.82
C GLY A 46 6.85 7.48 -0.30
N ALA A 47 6.71 6.50 -1.21
CA ALA A 47 5.73 6.54 -2.29
C ALA A 47 4.28 6.55 -1.76
N VAL A 48 3.98 5.78 -0.71
CA VAL A 48 2.65 5.76 -0.07
C VAL A 48 2.33 7.14 0.54
N ILE A 49 3.28 7.75 1.24
CA ILE A 49 3.09 9.10 1.83
C ILE A 49 2.84 10.13 0.74
N ILE A 50 3.64 10.11 -0.33
CA ILE A 50 3.46 11.01 -1.48
C ILE A 50 2.06 10.83 -2.06
N PHE A 51 1.64 9.59 -2.32
CA PHE A 51 0.31 9.29 -2.84
C PHE A 51 -0.81 9.86 -1.96
N GLU A 52 -0.74 9.66 -0.64
CA GLU A 52 -1.75 10.20 0.30
C GLU A 52 -1.80 11.73 0.26
N ILE A 53 -0.65 12.41 0.20
CA ILE A 53 -0.59 13.87 0.06
C ILE A 53 -1.31 14.30 -1.23
N PHE A 54 -1.02 13.67 -2.36
CA PHE A 54 -1.67 13.99 -3.64
C PHE A 54 -3.19 13.77 -3.58
N VAL A 55 -3.65 12.67 -2.95
CA VAL A 55 -5.06 12.37 -2.77
C VAL A 55 -5.74 13.41 -1.88
N GLU A 56 -5.11 13.83 -0.79
CA GLU A 56 -5.63 14.88 0.08
C GLU A 56 -5.69 16.24 -0.61
N VAL A 57 -4.65 16.62 -1.35
CA VAL A 57 -4.63 17.85 -2.16
C VAL A 57 -5.75 17.82 -3.19
N TYR A 58 -5.93 16.71 -3.91
CA TYR A 58 -7.02 16.56 -4.87
C TYR A 58 -8.41 16.69 -4.19
N LYS A 59 -8.64 15.98 -3.08
CA LYS A 59 -9.89 16.06 -2.31
C LYS A 59 -10.15 17.50 -1.84
N PHE A 60 -9.13 18.21 -1.37
CA PHE A 60 -9.21 19.59 -0.93
C PHE A 60 -9.58 20.53 -2.08
N MET A 61 -8.86 20.46 -3.20
CA MET A 61 -9.14 21.25 -4.39
C MET A 61 -10.55 21.00 -4.91
N LYS A 62 -10.97 19.73 -4.98
CA LYS A 62 -12.32 19.37 -5.41
C LYS A 62 -13.36 20.01 -4.49
N ARG A 63 -13.29 19.79 -3.19
CA ARG A 63 -14.24 20.37 -2.21
C ARG A 63 -14.33 21.90 -2.27
N ARG A 64 -13.23 22.58 -2.61
CA ARG A 64 -13.17 24.05 -2.59
C ARG A 64 -13.58 24.71 -3.90
N TYR A 65 -13.28 24.09 -5.05
CA TYR A 65 -13.37 24.74 -6.37
C TYR A 65 -14.27 24.01 -7.37
N LEU A 66 -14.46 22.69 -7.22
CA LEU A 66 -15.25 21.87 -8.13
C LEU A 66 -16.38 21.23 -7.31
N LYS A 67 -17.52 21.92 -7.22
CA LYS A 67 -18.75 21.29 -6.71
C LYS A 67 -19.16 20.14 -7.64
#